data_AF-A0A126NZX7-F1
#
_entry.id   AF-A0A126NZX7-F1
#
_cell.length_a   1.000
_cell.length_b   1.000
_cell.length_c   1.000
_cell.angle_alpha   90.00
_cell.angle_beta   90.00
_cell.angle_gamma   90.00
#
_symmetry.space_group_name_H-M   'P 1'
#
loop_
_entity.id
_entity.type
_entity.pdbx_description
1 polymer ?
#
loop_
_entity_poly.entity_id
_entity_poly.type
_entity_poly.pdbx_seq_one_letter_code
_entity_poly.pdbx_strand_id
1 'polypeptide(L)'
;MRVAEMNWMQVEAQARRDDRCVLPLGCVEQHAYLSLATDAILAEKVANDAAGPLSLPVFPVLAYGMTPGFAAYPGTISLRMSTYVALLEDMLEGFYRSGFRRIVLVNGHGGNAPVMTFCTEWMGARPDASVKMHNWWAGPRFQVAVKAIDPDASHASWMENFPWTRLEGVAMPDGAKPPFNAALYQAANPEKKREILGDGNFLGRYQRPDSEMLSLWQVGVEETRAVMVEDWP
;
A
#
# COMPACT_ATOMS: atom_id res chain seq x y z
N MET A 1 -4.09 10.18 -14.05
CA MET A 1 -2.98 10.75 -14.86
C MET A 1 -1.69 10.44 -14.13
N ARG A 2 -0.65 9.94 -14.82
CA ARG A 2 0.62 9.60 -14.17
C ARG A 2 1.54 10.80 -14.19
N VAL A 3 2.01 11.27 -13.03
CA VAL A 3 2.93 12.43 -12.97
C VAL A 3 4.24 12.14 -13.70
N ALA A 4 4.67 10.87 -13.78
CA ALA A 4 5.82 10.45 -14.57
C ALA A 4 5.69 10.77 -16.08
N GLU A 5 4.49 11.03 -16.57
CA GLU A 5 4.15 11.37 -17.96
C GLU A 5 3.78 12.85 -18.12
N MET A 6 4.00 13.66 -17.08
CA MET A 6 3.68 15.08 -17.04
C MET A 6 4.93 15.94 -16.90
N ASN A 7 4.89 17.14 -17.48
CA ASN A 7 5.85 18.20 -17.15
C ASN A 7 5.31 19.12 -16.04
N TRP A 8 6.17 19.96 -15.48
CA TRP A 8 5.80 20.78 -14.32
C TRP A 8 4.68 21.80 -14.62
N MET A 9 4.60 22.36 -15.84
CA MET A 9 3.51 23.24 -16.24
C MET A 9 2.15 22.53 -16.22
N GLN A 10 2.09 21.26 -16.66
CA GLN A 10 0.87 20.46 -16.60
C GLN A 10 0.44 20.16 -15.16
N VAL A 11 1.41 19.92 -14.26
CA VAL A 11 1.14 19.75 -12.83
C VAL A 11 0.60 21.04 -12.21
N GLU A 12 1.21 22.19 -12.52
CA GLU A 12 0.72 23.49 -12.06
C GLU A 12 -0.71 23.77 -12.54
N ALA A 13 -0.97 23.55 -13.83
CA ALA A 13 -2.31 23.72 -14.40
C ALA A 13 -3.34 22.78 -13.76
N GLN A 14 -2.93 21.54 -13.45
CA GLN A 14 -3.78 20.58 -12.74
C GLN A 14 -4.11 21.06 -11.33
N ALA A 15 -3.13 21.47 -10.53
CA ALA A 15 -3.34 21.91 -9.15
C ALA A 15 -4.26 23.15 -9.06
N ARG A 16 -4.22 24.04 -10.05
CA ARG A 16 -5.15 25.18 -10.15
C ARG A 16 -6.59 24.76 -10.48
N ARG A 17 -6.77 23.65 -11.21
CA ARG A 17 -8.08 23.14 -11.63
C ARG A 17 -8.72 22.25 -10.56
N ASP A 18 -7.91 21.40 -9.95
CA ASP A 18 -8.30 20.45 -8.91
C ASP A 18 -7.08 20.21 -8.01
N ASP A 19 -7.19 20.67 -6.76
CA ASP A 19 -6.15 20.62 -5.73
C ASP A 19 -5.98 19.24 -5.09
N ARG A 20 -6.61 18.19 -5.67
CA ARG A 20 -6.44 16.81 -5.26
C ARG A 20 -5.25 16.14 -5.96
N CYS A 21 -4.48 15.38 -5.19
CA CYS A 21 -3.48 14.46 -5.73
C CYS A 21 -3.41 13.14 -4.94
N VAL A 22 -2.73 12.17 -5.54
CA VAL A 22 -2.58 10.82 -4.99
C VAL A 22 -1.10 10.47 -4.90
N LEU A 23 -0.67 9.97 -3.74
CA LEU A 23 0.65 9.39 -3.52
C LEU A 23 0.49 7.91 -3.11
N PRO A 24 0.94 6.96 -3.94
CA PRO A 24 1.05 5.57 -3.54
C PRO A 24 2.22 5.37 -2.56
N LEU A 25 2.01 4.59 -1.51
CA LEU A 25 3.03 4.19 -0.53
C LEU A 25 3.21 2.67 -0.56
N GLY A 26 4.41 2.21 -0.84
CA GLY A 26 4.77 0.79 -0.89
C GLY A 26 5.76 0.37 0.21
N CYS A 27 6.42 -0.75 -0.05
CA CYS A 27 7.56 -1.27 0.70
C CYS A 27 8.33 -2.28 -0.19
N VAL A 28 9.61 -2.51 0.14
CA VAL A 28 10.38 -3.63 -0.42
C VAL A 28 10.63 -4.62 0.70
N GLU A 29 9.89 -5.73 0.68
CA GLU A 29 9.90 -6.72 1.75
C GLU A 29 9.53 -8.12 1.29
N GLN A 30 9.88 -9.10 2.12
CA GLN A 30 9.52 -10.49 1.89
C GLN A 30 8.00 -10.63 1.65
N HIS A 31 7.64 -11.34 0.59
CA HIS A 31 6.26 -11.72 0.29
C HIS A 31 6.20 -13.20 -0.10
N ALA A 32 6.83 -14.05 0.71
CA ALA A 32 6.97 -15.47 0.43
C ALA A 32 7.49 -15.75 -1.00
N TYR A 33 6.60 -16.18 -1.91
CA TYR A 33 6.93 -16.55 -3.29
C TYR A 33 6.65 -15.44 -4.31
N LEU A 34 6.14 -14.28 -3.88
CA LEU A 34 5.85 -13.13 -4.73
C LEU A 34 7.05 -12.20 -4.86
N SER A 35 6.92 -11.19 -5.73
CA SER A 35 7.89 -10.10 -5.85
C SER A 35 8.14 -9.42 -4.50
N LEU A 36 9.40 -9.08 -4.21
CA LEU A 36 9.75 -8.25 -3.04
C LEU A 36 9.12 -6.86 -3.09
N ALA A 37 8.69 -6.40 -4.27
CA ALA A 37 8.03 -5.12 -4.47
C ALA A 37 6.49 -5.23 -4.47
N THR A 38 5.92 -6.31 -3.94
CA THR A 38 4.46 -6.57 -3.95
C THR A 38 3.65 -5.36 -3.47
N ASP A 39 4.00 -4.78 -2.32
CA ASP A 39 3.34 -3.59 -1.78
C ASP A 39 3.38 -2.39 -2.74
N ALA A 40 4.56 -2.12 -3.31
CA ALA A 40 4.76 -0.99 -4.21
C ALA A 40 3.99 -1.17 -5.53
N ILE A 41 4.03 -2.38 -6.11
CA ILE A 41 3.30 -2.74 -7.32
C ILE A 41 1.79 -2.57 -7.09
N LEU A 42 1.27 -3.11 -5.99
CA LEU A 42 -0.16 -3.08 -5.70
C LEU A 42 -0.64 -1.66 -5.39
N ALA A 43 0.07 -0.92 -4.54
CA ALA A 43 -0.27 0.47 -4.22
C ALA A 43 -0.26 1.37 -5.47
N GLU A 44 0.78 1.29 -6.30
CA GLU A 44 0.86 2.10 -7.52
C GLU A 44 -0.27 1.75 -8.48
N LYS A 45 -0.52 0.44 -8.68
CA LYS A 45 -1.53 0.00 -9.64
C LYS A 45 -2.94 0.38 -9.19
N VAL A 46 -3.32 0.14 -7.94
CA VAL A 46 -4.67 0.46 -7.46
C VAL A 46 -4.91 1.97 -7.46
N ALA A 47 -3.90 2.77 -7.11
CA ALA A 47 -3.97 4.23 -7.19
C ALA A 47 -4.23 4.73 -8.61
N ASN A 48 -3.51 4.19 -9.60
CA ASN A 48 -3.69 4.56 -11.01
C ASN A 48 -5.04 4.11 -11.57
N ASP A 49 -5.45 2.87 -11.31
CA ASP A 49 -6.72 2.32 -11.77
C ASP A 49 -7.92 3.07 -11.14
N ALA A 50 -7.80 3.49 -9.88
CA ALA A 50 -8.82 4.28 -9.20
C ALA A 50 -8.89 5.73 -9.71
N ALA A 51 -7.74 6.38 -9.88
CA ALA A 51 -7.63 7.79 -10.27
C ALA A 51 -7.90 8.05 -11.76
N GLY A 52 -7.79 7.04 -12.62
CA GLY A 52 -7.97 7.15 -14.08
C GLY A 52 -9.25 7.89 -14.48
N PRO A 53 -10.45 7.41 -14.07
CA PRO A 53 -11.73 8.07 -14.37
C PRO A 53 -11.88 9.48 -13.78
N LEU A 54 -11.12 9.81 -12.73
CA LEU A 54 -11.19 11.09 -12.03
C LEU A 54 -10.25 12.15 -12.62
N SER A 55 -9.36 11.76 -13.53
CA SER A 55 -8.27 12.61 -14.01
C SER A 55 -7.46 13.25 -12.87
N LEU A 56 -7.22 12.49 -11.80
CA LEU A 56 -6.34 12.94 -10.70
C LEU A 56 -4.88 12.58 -11.01
N PRO A 57 -3.91 13.44 -10.63
CA PRO A 57 -2.49 13.13 -10.76
C PRO A 57 -2.08 12.11 -9.69
N VAL A 58 -1.48 11.02 -10.13
CA VAL A 58 -0.84 10.01 -9.28
C VAL A 58 0.66 10.19 -9.37
N PHE A 59 1.28 10.52 -8.24
CA PHE A 59 2.73 10.64 -8.12
C PHE A 59 3.41 9.26 -8.16
N PRO A 60 4.70 9.19 -8.52
CA PRO A 60 5.47 7.95 -8.44
C PRO A 60 5.37 7.36 -7.03
N VAL A 61 5.26 6.03 -6.95
CA VAL A 61 5.16 5.33 -5.67
C VAL A 61 6.40 5.58 -4.80
N LEU A 62 6.16 5.83 -3.51
CA LEU A 62 7.22 5.72 -2.51
C LEU A 62 7.51 4.24 -2.30
N ALA A 63 8.53 3.72 -3.00
CA ALA A 63 8.79 2.29 -3.10
C ALA A 63 9.30 1.63 -1.80
N TYR A 64 9.90 2.40 -0.90
CA TYR A 64 10.47 1.88 0.36
C TYR A 64 9.67 2.38 1.56
N GLY A 65 9.40 1.47 2.50
CA GLY A 65 8.59 1.73 3.70
C GLY A 65 9.26 1.26 4.98
N MET A 66 8.45 1.11 6.04
CA MET A 66 8.90 0.65 7.36
C MET A 66 8.55 -0.82 7.57
N THR A 67 9.55 -1.70 7.67
CA THR A 67 9.34 -3.13 7.87
C THR A 67 10.42 -3.79 8.76
N PRO A 68 10.63 -3.27 9.98
CA PRO A 68 11.71 -3.78 10.83
C PRO A 68 11.49 -5.25 11.22
N GLY A 69 10.24 -5.72 11.25
CA GLY A 69 9.90 -7.11 11.56
C GLY A 69 10.38 -8.13 10.53
N PHE A 70 10.59 -7.73 9.27
CA PHE A 70 11.04 -8.61 8.19
C PHE A 70 12.52 -8.40 7.82
N ALA A 71 13.28 -7.62 8.60
CA ALA A 71 14.68 -7.28 8.30
C ALA A 71 15.63 -8.50 8.22
N ALA A 72 15.26 -9.65 8.79
CA ALA A 72 16.05 -10.89 8.70
C ALA A 72 15.82 -11.66 7.38
N TYR A 73 14.86 -11.25 6.55
CA TYR A 73 14.64 -11.81 5.23
C TYR A 73 15.52 -11.12 4.18
N PRO A 74 16.30 -11.85 3.38
CA PRO A 74 17.17 -11.25 2.36
C PRO A 74 16.38 -10.43 1.34
N GLY A 75 16.89 -9.24 1.01
CA GLY A 75 16.26 -8.33 0.07
C GLY A 75 15.23 -7.38 0.68
N THR A 76 14.74 -7.64 1.90
CA THR A 76 13.92 -6.68 2.65
C THR A 76 14.75 -5.46 3.03
N ILE A 77 14.25 -4.27 2.71
CA ILE A 77 14.89 -2.99 3.05
C ILE A 77 13.90 -2.15 3.87
N SER A 78 14.18 -2.01 5.16
CA SER A 78 13.35 -1.21 6.07
C SER A 78 13.97 0.17 6.31
N LEU A 79 13.18 1.22 6.08
CA LEU A 79 13.49 2.54 6.59
C LEU A 79 13.25 2.60 8.10
N ARG A 80 14.00 3.48 8.77
CA ARG A 80 13.72 3.87 10.16
C ARG A 80 12.49 4.76 10.18
N MET A 81 11.75 4.75 11.28
CA MET A 81 10.59 5.62 11.47
C MET A 81 10.91 7.10 11.25
N SER A 82 12.00 7.59 11.82
CA SER A 82 12.43 8.99 11.64
C SER A 82 12.75 9.33 10.19
N THR A 83 13.36 8.40 9.44
CA THR A 83 13.65 8.59 8.02
C THR A 83 12.37 8.60 7.18
N TYR A 84 11.44 7.68 7.46
CA TYR A 84 10.19 7.59 6.71
C TYR A 84 9.29 8.82 6.95
N VAL A 85 9.21 9.29 8.20
CA VAL A 85 8.49 10.52 8.55
C VAL A 85 9.09 11.73 7.85
N ALA A 86 10.40 11.93 7.94
CA ALA A 86 11.07 13.07 7.29
C ALA A 86 10.87 13.07 5.77
N LEU A 87 10.93 11.89 5.14
CA LEU A 87 10.68 11.76 3.71
C LEU A 87 9.23 12.12 3.37
N LEU A 88 8.26 11.60 4.11
CA LEU A 88 6.85 11.92 3.85
C LEU A 88 6.56 13.40 4.10
N GLU A 89 7.17 14.01 5.11
CA GLU A 89 7.10 15.45 5.37
C GLU A 89 7.55 16.25 4.14
N ASP A 90 8.74 15.97 3.61
CA ASP A 90 9.27 16.66 2.43
C ASP A 90 8.34 16.51 1.21
N MET A 91 7.71 15.35 1.05
CA MET A 91 6.74 15.10 -0.02
C MET A 91 5.45 15.90 0.17
N LEU A 92 4.87 15.88 1.38
CA LEU A 92 3.67 16.65 1.69
C LEU A 92 3.92 18.16 1.56
N GLU A 93 5.09 18.66 1.99
CA GLU A 93 5.49 20.05 1.73
C GLU A 93 5.60 20.34 0.23
N GLY A 94 6.16 19.42 -0.54
CA GLY A 94 6.23 19.51 -1.99
C GLY A 94 4.86 19.66 -2.64
N PHE A 95 3.90 18.82 -2.25
CA PHE A 95 2.52 18.88 -2.73
C PHE A 95 1.85 20.19 -2.33
N TYR A 96 1.98 20.59 -1.07
CA TYR A 96 1.41 21.82 -0.55
C TYR A 96 1.95 23.06 -1.28
N ARG A 97 3.27 23.16 -1.47
CA ARG A 97 3.89 24.25 -2.26
C ARG A 97 3.45 24.24 -3.73
N SER A 98 3.14 23.07 -4.29
CA SER A 98 2.68 22.93 -5.67
C SER A 98 1.19 23.28 -5.87
N GLY A 99 0.49 23.64 -4.80
CA GLY A 99 -0.93 24.04 -4.85
C GLY A 99 -1.92 22.91 -4.54
N PHE A 100 -1.45 21.68 -4.28
CA PHE A 100 -2.34 20.63 -3.82
C PHE A 100 -2.69 20.86 -2.35
N ARG A 101 -3.95 20.59 -2.00
CA ARG A 101 -4.46 20.71 -0.62
C ARG A 101 -5.11 19.43 -0.14
N ARG A 102 -5.61 18.60 -1.04
CA ARG A 102 -6.32 17.36 -0.71
C ARG A 102 -5.50 16.16 -1.19
N ILE A 103 -4.81 15.50 -0.29
CA ILE A 103 -3.81 14.48 -0.62
C ILE A 103 -4.31 13.12 -0.16
N VAL A 104 -4.38 12.15 -1.08
CA VAL A 104 -4.68 10.75 -0.73
C VAL A 104 -3.40 9.93 -0.75
N LEU A 105 -3.05 9.38 0.40
CA LEU A 105 -2.00 8.39 0.55
C LEU A 105 -2.61 7.00 0.36
N VAL A 106 -2.34 6.37 -0.77
CA VAL A 106 -2.80 4.99 -1.05
C VAL A 106 -1.73 4.03 -0.55
N ASN A 107 -1.93 3.47 0.64
CA ASN A 107 -0.93 2.67 1.34
C ASN A 107 -1.09 1.18 1.06
N GLY A 108 -0.02 0.57 0.55
CA GLY A 108 0.09 -0.86 0.28
C GLY A 108 0.60 -1.68 1.46
N HIS A 109 1.27 -1.07 2.43
CA HIS A 109 2.00 -1.81 3.46
C HIS A 109 1.55 -1.49 4.89
N GLY A 110 1.20 -2.52 5.66
CA GLY A 110 0.76 -2.35 7.05
C GLY A 110 1.79 -1.67 7.96
N GLY A 111 3.09 -1.88 7.72
CA GLY A 111 4.15 -1.30 8.53
C GLY A 111 4.25 0.22 8.44
N ASN A 112 3.68 0.85 7.40
CA ASN A 112 3.66 2.30 7.24
C ASN A 112 2.63 3.01 8.14
N ALA A 113 1.74 2.26 8.80
CA ALA A 113 0.62 2.79 9.61
C ALA A 113 0.99 3.89 10.64
N PRO A 114 2.14 3.84 11.34
CA PRO A 114 2.49 4.87 12.34
C PRO A 114 2.54 6.30 11.80
N VAL A 115 2.66 6.49 10.48
CA VAL A 115 2.74 7.83 9.87
C VAL A 115 1.41 8.61 9.92
N MET A 116 0.31 7.95 10.29
CA MET A 116 -1.00 8.61 10.45
C MET A 116 -0.97 9.75 11.48
N THR A 117 -0.34 9.52 12.63
CA THR A 117 -0.24 10.53 13.69
C THR A 117 0.54 11.75 13.19
N PHE A 118 1.60 11.52 12.43
CA PHE A 118 2.36 12.59 11.78
C PHE A 118 1.50 13.38 10.77
N CYS A 119 0.69 12.71 9.94
CA CYS A 119 -0.20 13.42 9.00
C CYS A 119 -1.20 14.34 9.73
N THR A 120 -1.72 13.91 10.89
CA THR A 120 -2.58 14.76 11.73
C THR A 120 -1.84 15.98 12.26
N GLU A 121 -0.61 15.81 12.77
CA GLU A 121 0.23 16.92 13.21
C GLU A 121 0.52 17.91 12.08
N TRP A 122 0.88 17.38 10.91
CA TRP A 122 1.18 18.16 9.71
C TRP A 122 0.00 19.03 9.25
N MET A 123 -1.22 18.48 9.27
CA MET A 123 -2.46 19.21 8.98
C MET A 123 -2.76 20.28 10.05
N GLY A 124 -2.40 20.05 11.32
CA GLY A 124 -2.58 21.02 12.40
C GLY A 124 -1.85 22.35 12.16
N ALA A 125 -0.75 22.33 11.41
CA ALA A 125 -0.02 23.51 10.98
C ALA A 125 -0.52 24.11 9.65
N ARG A 126 -1.43 23.44 8.94
CA ARG A 126 -1.93 23.78 7.60
C ARG A 126 -3.46 23.63 7.53
N PRO A 127 -4.21 24.62 8.05
CA PRO A 127 -5.66 24.52 8.20
C PRO A 127 -6.43 24.45 6.88
N ASP A 128 -5.78 24.78 5.76
CA ASP A 128 -6.33 24.68 4.40
C ASP A 128 -5.97 23.37 3.69
N ALA A 129 -5.27 22.43 4.36
CA ALA A 129 -4.86 21.15 3.79
C ALA A 129 -5.52 19.96 4.50
N SER A 130 -5.73 18.88 3.75
CA SER A 130 -6.31 17.62 4.21
C SER A 130 -5.56 16.43 3.61
N VAL A 131 -5.23 15.46 4.46
CA VAL A 131 -4.53 14.23 4.07
C VAL A 131 -5.38 13.03 4.52
N LYS A 132 -5.72 12.17 3.56
CA LYS A 132 -6.36 10.88 3.82
C LYS A 132 -5.35 9.77 3.62
N MET A 133 -5.26 8.82 4.53
CA MET A 133 -4.56 7.56 4.26
C MET A 133 -5.55 6.44 4.07
N HIS A 134 -5.37 5.69 3.00
CA HIS A 134 -6.18 4.56 2.63
C HIS A 134 -5.31 3.32 2.52
N ASN A 135 -5.41 2.43 3.50
CA ASN A 135 -4.85 1.09 3.40
C ASN A 135 -5.74 0.27 2.46
N TRP A 136 -5.38 0.17 1.18
CA TRP A 136 -6.31 -0.36 0.16
C TRP A 136 -6.71 -1.81 0.44
N TRP A 137 -5.79 -2.62 0.94
CA TRP A 137 -6.05 -4.00 1.36
C TRP A 137 -6.92 -4.09 2.62
N ALA A 138 -7.00 -3.03 3.43
CA ALA A 138 -7.77 -2.99 4.68
C ALA A 138 -9.08 -2.22 4.55
N GLY A 139 -9.45 -1.80 3.33
CA GLY A 139 -10.71 -1.10 3.08
C GLY A 139 -11.92 -1.96 3.48
N PRO A 140 -12.98 -1.37 4.06
CA PRO A 140 -14.10 -2.14 4.59
C PRO A 140 -14.81 -2.99 3.52
N ARG A 141 -15.06 -2.47 2.31
CA ARG A 141 -15.68 -3.22 1.21
C ARG A 141 -14.75 -4.32 0.71
N PHE A 142 -13.47 -4.01 0.54
CA PHE A 142 -12.47 -5.00 0.14
C PHE A 142 -12.36 -6.14 1.15
N GLN A 143 -12.28 -5.83 2.44
CA GLN A 143 -12.20 -6.83 3.51
C GLN A 143 -13.46 -7.70 3.61
N VAL A 144 -14.64 -7.14 3.37
CA VAL A 144 -15.88 -7.93 3.27
C VAL A 144 -15.79 -8.92 2.09
N ALA A 145 -15.33 -8.47 0.92
CA ALA A 145 -15.17 -9.31 -0.26
C ALA A 145 -14.12 -10.41 -0.05
N VAL A 146 -12.97 -10.08 0.55
CA VAL A 146 -11.91 -11.05 0.91
C VAL A 146 -12.48 -12.14 1.82
N LYS A 147 -13.12 -11.75 2.93
CA LYS A 147 -13.64 -12.69 3.94
C LYS A 147 -14.78 -13.57 3.40
N ALA A 148 -15.52 -13.10 2.41
CA ALA A 148 -16.54 -13.90 1.73
C ALA A 148 -15.92 -15.03 0.87
N ILE A 149 -14.70 -14.85 0.38
CA ILE A 149 -13.96 -15.86 -0.41
C ILE A 149 -13.17 -16.81 0.50
N ASP A 150 -12.45 -16.24 1.46
CA ASP A 150 -11.62 -16.97 2.42
C ASP A 150 -11.46 -16.15 3.71
N PRO A 151 -11.90 -16.65 4.87
CA PRO A 151 -11.63 -15.99 6.14
C PRO A 151 -10.13 -15.99 6.49
N ASP A 152 -9.36 -16.93 5.95
CA ASP A 152 -7.93 -17.12 6.22
C ASP A 152 -7.07 -16.40 5.15
N ALA A 153 -7.28 -15.09 4.99
CA ALA A 153 -6.46 -14.22 4.16
C ALA A 153 -5.50 -13.38 5.01
N SER A 154 -4.25 -13.24 4.57
CA SER A 154 -3.18 -12.62 5.38
C SER A 154 -1.99 -12.17 4.53
N HIS A 155 -0.92 -11.72 5.19
CA HIS A 155 0.35 -11.33 4.57
C HIS A 155 0.94 -12.43 3.69
N ALA A 156 1.35 -12.05 2.47
CA ALA A 156 1.90 -12.90 1.42
C ALA A 156 1.02 -14.11 1.06
N SER A 157 -0.28 -14.03 1.35
CA SER A 157 -1.27 -15.04 0.97
C SER A 157 -1.91 -14.69 -0.37
N TRP A 158 -2.87 -15.51 -0.78
CA TRP A 158 -3.60 -15.34 -2.02
C TRP A 158 -4.15 -13.92 -2.22
N MET A 159 -4.48 -13.18 -1.15
CA MET A 159 -5.06 -11.83 -1.24
C MET A 159 -4.13 -10.78 -1.84
N GLU A 160 -2.82 -11.04 -1.86
CA GLU A 160 -1.77 -10.19 -2.47
C GLU A 160 -1.20 -10.83 -3.75
N ASN A 161 -1.62 -12.05 -4.07
CA ASN A 161 -1.14 -12.85 -5.20
C ASN A 161 -1.90 -12.58 -6.50
N PHE A 162 -1.74 -11.37 -7.03
CA PHE A 162 -2.27 -10.97 -8.32
C PHE A 162 -1.33 -11.36 -9.47
N PRO A 163 -1.82 -11.47 -10.71
CA PRO A 163 -0.98 -11.81 -11.86
C PRO A 163 0.29 -10.95 -12.00
N TRP A 164 0.21 -9.67 -11.61
CA TRP A 164 1.32 -8.71 -11.71
C TRP A 164 2.26 -8.69 -10.49
N THR A 165 2.01 -9.49 -9.44
CA THR A 165 2.93 -9.67 -8.31
C THR A 165 3.68 -11.01 -8.34
N ARG A 166 3.29 -11.91 -9.25
CA ARG A 166 3.94 -13.21 -9.48
C ARG A 166 5.23 -13.05 -10.28
N LEU A 167 6.16 -13.95 -10.02
CA LEU A 167 7.46 -14.01 -10.70
C LEU A 167 7.47 -15.13 -11.73
N GLU A 168 8.05 -14.87 -12.90
CA GLU A 168 8.24 -15.88 -13.94
C GLU A 168 9.08 -17.05 -13.40
N GLY A 169 8.61 -18.28 -13.66
CA GLY A 169 9.29 -19.50 -13.22
C GLY A 169 9.14 -19.85 -11.73
N VAL A 170 8.42 -19.06 -10.93
CA VAL A 170 8.16 -19.36 -9.52
C VAL A 170 6.77 -19.97 -9.35
N ALA A 171 6.71 -21.24 -8.96
CA ALA A 171 5.47 -21.93 -8.65
C ALA A 171 5.01 -21.62 -7.22
N MET A 172 3.71 -21.41 -7.04
CA MET A 172 3.11 -21.25 -5.71
C MET A 172 2.90 -22.62 -5.07
N PRO A 173 3.11 -22.76 -3.74
CA PRO A 173 2.80 -23.99 -3.04
C PRO A 173 1.32 -24.37 -3.14
N ASP A 174 1.06 -25.67 -3.25
CA ASP A 174 -0.27 -26.23 -3.07
C ASP A 174 -0.68 -26.21 -1.60
N GLY A 175 -1.98 -26.02 -1.34
CA GLY A 175 -2.55 -26.03 0.00
C GLY A 175 -2.54 -24.67 0.70
N ALA A 176 -2.58 -24.71 2.03
CA ALA A 176 -2.67 -23.54 2.90
C ALA A 176 -1.63 -23.59 4.00
N LYS A 177 -1.03 -22.45 4.32
CA LYS A 177 -0.13 -22.30 5.45
C LYS A 177 -0.92 -22.38 6.76
N PRO A 178 -0.51 -23.20 7.75
CA PRO A 178 -1.14 -23.20 9.07
C PRO A 178 -0.85 -21.90 9.85
N PRO A 179 -1.69 -21.54 10.82
CA PRO A 179 -1.45 -20.38 11.68
C PRO A 179 -0.21 -20.58 12.56
N PHE A 180 0.42 -19.48 12.96
CA PHE A 180 1.50 -19.44 13.93
C PHE A 180 1.04 -18.82 15.27
N ASN A 181 1.88 -18.94 16.31
CA ASN A 181 1.61 -18.30 17.59
C ASN A 181 1.82 -16.77 17.48
N ALA A 182 0.73 -16.02 17.34
CA ALA A 182 0.77 -14.57 17.18
C ALA A 182 1.40 -13.84 18.37
N ALA A 183 1.15 -14.28 19.61
CA ALA A 183 1.75 -13.65 20.79
C ALA A 183 3.27 -13.80 20.81
N LEU A 184 3.76 -15.00 20.45
CA LEU A 184 5.20 -15.24 20.30
C LEU A 184 5.80 -14.39 19.18
N TYR A 185 5.12 -14.29 18.04
CA TYR A 185 5.57 -13.47 16.92
C TYR A 185 5.68 -11.98 17.29
N GLN A 186 4.70 -11.43 18.02
CA GLN A 186 4.75 -10.02 18.43
C GLN A 186 5.91 -9.73 19.39
N ALA A 187 6.27 -10.69 20.24
CA ALA A 187 7.39 -10.57 21.17
C ALA A 187 8.76 -10.93 20.55
N ALA A 188 8.81 -11.31 19.27
CA ALA A 188 10.04 -11.78 18.61
C ALA A 188 10.83 -10.67 17.91
N ASN A 189 12.16 -10.80 17.91
CA ASN A 189 13.05 -10.03 17.05
C ASN A 189 12.95 -10.51 15.57
N PRO A 190 13.53 -9.80 14.59
CA PRO A 190 13.40 -10.15 13.18
C PRO A 190 13.89 -11.56 12.82
N GLU A 191 14.99 -12.02 13.41
CA GLU A 191 15.52 -13.37 13.20
C GLU A 191 14.53 -14.42 13.69
N LYS A 192 13.97 -14.23 14.89
CA LYS A 192 13.00 -15.14 15.46
C LYS A 192 11.66 -15.09 14.73
N LYS A 193 11.25 -13.93 14.20
CA LYS A 193 10.08 -13.80 13.32
C LYS A 193 10.26 -14.62 12.05
N ARG A 194 11.44 -14.59 11.44
CA ARG A 194 11.77 -15.43 10.28
C ARG A 194 11.73 -16.92 10.62
N GLU A 195 12.22 -17.34 11.77
CA GLU A 195 12.10 -18.74 12.21
C GLU A 195 10.65 -19.17 12.40
N ILE A 196 9.81 -18.31 12.98
CA ILE A 196 8.38 -18.60 13.23
C ILE A 196 7.61 -18.73 11.92
N LEU A 197 7.83 -17.81 10.99
CA LEU A 197 7.09 -17.77 9.73
C LEU A 197 7.68 -18.68 8.66
N GLY A 198 8.97 -18.98 8.68
CA GLY A 198 9.63 -19.75 7.63
C GLY A 198 9.63 -18.98 6.31
N ASP A 199 8.79 -19.41 5.36
CA ASP A 199 8.63 -18.76 4.05
C ASP A 199 8.15 -17.30 4.12
N GLY A 200 7.58 -16.86 5.24
CA GLY A 200 7.16 -15.47 5.46
C GLY A 200 5.68 -15.17 5.18
N ASN A 201 4.90 -16.11 4.66
CA ASN A 201 3.44 -16.03 4.64
C ASN A 201 2.90 -16.18 6.07
N PHE A 202 1.79 -15.52 6.40
CA PHE A 202 1.22 -15.57 7.75
C PHE A 202 0.25 -16.74 7.97
N LEU A 203 -0.64 -16.99 7.01
CA LEU A 203 -1.73 -17.96 7.10
C LEU A 203 -2.42 -18.10 5.73
N GLY A 204 -2.95 -19.29 5.46
CA GLY A 204 -3.94 -19.49 4.41
C GLY A 204 -3.35 -19.89 3.07
N ARG A 205 -4.19 -19.91 2.03
CA ARG A 205 -3.78 -20.34 0.69
C ARG A 205 -2.79 -19.36 0.08
N TYR A 206 -1.84 -19.88 -0.70
CA TYR A 206 -0.87 -19.06 -1.42
C TYR A 206 -1.46 -18.44 -2.68
N GLN A 207 -2.42 -19.10 -3.33
CA GLN A 207 -3.00 -18.64 -4.60
C GLN A 207 -4.49 -18.98 -4.73
N ARG A 208 -5.16 -18.23 -5.60
CA ARG A 208 -6.54 -18.42 -6.07
C ARG A 208 -6.58 -18.21 -7.59
N PRO A 209 -7.62 -18.70 -8.30
CA PRO A 209 -7.78 -18.46 -9.73
C PRO A 209 -7.79 -16.97 -10.08
N ASP A 210 -7.21 -16.60 -11.23
CA ASP A 210 -7.09 -15.20 -11.66
C ASP A 210 -8.44 -14.52 -11.84
N SER A 211 -9.48 -15.26 -12.21
CA SER A 211 -10.84 -14.73 -12.28
C SER A 211 -11.35 -14.23 -10.92
N GLU A 212 -11.06 -14.93 -9.83
CA GLU A 212 -11.39 -14.50 -8.47
C GLU A 212 -10.56 -13.26 -8.09
N MET A 213 -9.26 -13.30 -8.36
CA MET A 213 -8.35 -12.19 -8.06
C MET A 213 -8.74 -10.91 -8.80
N LEU A 214 -9.04 -11.00 -10.09
CA LEU A 214 -9.42 -9.83 -10.90
C LEU A 214 -10.77 -9.25 -10.48
N SER A 215 -11.73 -10.09 -10.05
CA SER A 215 -12.99 -9.63 -9.47
C SER A 215 -12.77 -8.87 -8.17
N LEU A 216 -11.95 -9.44 -7.27
CA LEU A 216 -11.59 -8.79 -6.01
C LEU A 216 -10.84 -7.47 -6.22
N TRP A 217 -9.96 -7.41 -7.24
CA TRP A 217 -9.25 -6.18 -7.60
C TRP A 217 -10.21 -5.02 -7.90
N GLN A 218 -11.30 -5.28 -8.62
CA GLN A 218 -12.28 -4.23 -8.94
C GLN A 218 -12.92 -3.64 -7.68
N VAL A 219 -13.20 -4.46 -6.66
CA VAL A 219 -13.70 -3.98 -5.36
C VAL A 219 -12.70 -3.00 -4.73
N GLY A 220 -11.40 -3.36 -4.72
CA GLY A 220 -10.35 -2.51 -4.17
C GLY A 220 -10.17 -1.21 -4.94
N VAL A 221 -10.26 -1.25 -6.27
CA VAL A 221 -10.20 -0.07 -7.14
C VAL A 221 -11.39 0.87 -6.92
N GLU A 222 -12.60 0.33 -6.83
CA GLU A 222 -13.81 1.12 -6.58
C GLU A 222 -13.82 1.74 -5.18
N GLU A 223 -13.32 1.01 -4.18
CA GLU A 223 -13.17 1.53 -2.83
C GLU A 223 -12.11 2.62 -2.75
N THR A 224 -10.95 2.40 -3.36
CA THR A 224 -9.88 3.41 -3.42
C THR A 224 -10.36 4.67 -4.15
N ARG A 225 -11.17 4.52 -5.21
CA ARG A 225 -11.76 5.66 -5.94
C ARG A 225 -12.74 6.46 -5.10
N ALA A 226 -13.60 5.78 -4.33
CA ALA A 226 -14.55 6.45 -3.44
C ALA A 226 -13.82 7.36 -2.43
N VAL A 227 -12.72 6.87 -1.83
CA VAL A 227 -11.90 7.67 -0.91
C VAL A 227 -11.33 8.95 -1.54
N MET A 228 -11.07 8.96 -2.85
CA MET A 228 -10.56 10.13 -3.57
C MET A 228 -11.62 11.23 -3.78
N VAL A 229 -12.91 10.90 -3.73
CA VAL A 229 -14.00 11.83 -4.09
C VAL A 229 -14.92 12.17 -2.92
N GLU A 230 -15.14 11.24 -2.00
CA GLU A 230 -16.07 11.39 -0.88
C GLU A 230 -15.41 12.05 0.33
N ASP A 231 -16.22 12.61 1.24
CA ASP A 231 -15.87 12.98 2.61
C ASP A 231 -14.62 13.85 2.81
N TRP A 232 -14.37 14.81 1.93
CA TRP A 232 -13.38 15.86 2.20
C TRP A 232 -14.00 16.91 3.15
N PRO A 233 -13.27 17.39 4.17
CA PRO A 233 -13.76 18.42 5.09
C PRO A 233 -13.91 19.80 4.42
#